data_AF-A0A1I4S8G9-F1
#
_entry.id   AF-A0A1I4S8G9-F1
#
_cell.length_a   1.000
_cell.length_b   1.000
_cell.length_c   1.000
_cell.angle_alpha   90.00
_cell.angle_beta   90.00
_cell.angle_gamma   90.00
#
_symmetry.space_group_name_H-M   'P 1'
#
loop_
_entity.id
_entity.type
_entity.pdbx_description
1 polymer ?
#
loop_
_entity_poly.entity_id
_entity_poly.type
_entity_poly.pdbx_seq_one_letter_code
_entity_poly.pdbx_strand_id
1 'polypeptide(L)'
;MSSIIDRIVPKQRKMSTKVGGLLIIVGETMFLFSLLNFLMITRLQYYSSGDSFMRTLFPHYLFFLAALFIAAFIGMWLTYVYVFPSKQRFSQEQAIKDNRSPLFNKVLDLESDITELKHVVLELSEKIDRMDRNEAKDKHHDNS
;
A
#
# COMPACT_ATOMS: atom_id res chain seq x y z
N MET A 1 3.11 -21.94 21.84
CA MET A 1 2.83 -20.55 22.27
C MET A 1 2.20 -19.67 21.18
N SER A 2 1.52 -20.24 20.17
CA SER A 2 0.96 -19.48 19.04
C SER A 2 -0.51 -19.03 19.25
N SER A 3 -1.30 -19.71 20.09
CA SER A 3 -2.76 -19.46 20.17
C SER A 3 -3.20 -18.20 20.94
N ILE A 4 -2.31 -17.60 21.74
CA ILE A 4 -2.65 -16.42 22.56
C ILE A 4 -2.48 -15.13 21.74
N ILE A 5 -1.52 -15.09 20.81
CA ILE A 5 -1.22 -13.92 19.97
C ILE A 5 -2.32 -13.71 18.92
N ASP A 6 -2.87 -14.78 18.35
CA ASP A 6 -3.97 -14.72 17.38
C ASP A 6 -5.29 -14.15 17.96
N ARG A 7 -5.45 -14.17 19.30
CA ARG A 7 -6.65 -13.67 19.98
C ARG A 7 -6.63 -12.16 20.21
N ILE A 8 -5.47 -11.53 20.11
CA ILE A 8 -5.26 -10.09 20.42
C ILE A 8 -5.28 -9.23 19.15
N VAL A 9 -5.10 -9.81 17.95
CA VAL A 9 -5.22 -9.06 16.70
C VAL A 9 -6.70 -8.89 16.34
N PRO A 10 -7.26 -7.66 16.38
CA PRO A 10 -8.65 -7.45 16.00
C PRO A 10 -8.81 -7.80 14.52
N LYS A 11 -9.48 -8.92 14.24
CA LYS A 11 -9.81 -9.37 12.89
C LYS A 11 -10.57 -8.26 12.18
N GLN A 12 -9.95 -7.64 11.17
CA GLN A 12 -10.57 -6.57 10.40
C GLN A 12 -11.95 -7.02 9.93
N ARG A 13 -13.00 -6.33 10.39
CA ARG A 13 -14.36 -6.54 9.94
C ARG A 13 -14.36 -6.24 8.44
N LYS A 14 -14.45 -7.27 7.59
CA LYS A 14 -14.67 -7.07 6.16
C LYS A 14 -15.95 -6.25 6.04
N MET A 15 -15.82 -4.96 5.72
CA MET A 15 -16.98 -4.10 5.50
C MET A 15 -17.77 -4.75 4.37
N SER A 16 -19.08 -4.98 4.58
CA SER A 16 -19.94 -5.53 3.55
C SER A 16 -19.82 -4.65 2.30
N THR A 17 -19.64 -5.27 1.13
CA THR A 17 -19.45 -4.59 -0.16
C THR A 17 -20.55 -3.55 -0.42
N LYS A 18 -21.76 -3.79 0.12
CA LYS A 18 -22.90 -2.85 0.05
C LYS A 18 -22.70 -1.59 0.89
N VAL A 19 -22.15 -1.71 2.10
CA VAL A 19 -21.88 -0.57 2.99
C VAL A 19 -20.71 0.26 2.44
N GLY A 20 -19.66 -0.40 1.95
CA GLY A 20 -18.55 0.27 1.28
C GLY A 20 -19.00 1.04 0.03
N GLY A 21 -19.81 0.39 -0.83
CA GLY A 21 -20.36 1.03 -2.02
C GLY A 21 -21.25 2.23 -1.72
N LEU A 22 -22.13 2.13 -0.72
CA LEU A 22 -22.97 3.25 -0.28
C LEU A 22 -22.13 4.43 0.22
N LEU A 23 -21.08 4.15 0.99
CA LEU A 23 -20.20 5.17 1.56
C LEU A 23 -19.41 5.91 0.47
N ILE A 24 -19.00 5.19 -0.58
CA ILE A 24 -18.37 5.78 -1.77
C ILE A 24 -19.36 6.70 -2.49
N ILE A 25 -20.59 6.23 -2.77
CA ILE A 25 -21.59 7.04 -3.48
C ILE A 25 -21.94 8.31 -2.71
N VAL A 26 -22.14 8.20 -1.39
CA VAL A 26 -22.41 9.36 -0.53
C VAL A 26 -21.22 10.31 -0.53
N GLY A 27 -20.00 9.79 -0.42
CA GLY A 27 -18.77 10.60 -0.47
C GLY A 27 -18.60 11.34 -1.81
N GLU A 28 -18.80 10.66 -2.93
CA GLU A 28 -18.74 11.25 -4.27
C GLU A 28 -19.84 12.31 -4.47
N THR A 29 -21.05 12.05 -3.98
CA THR A 29 -22.15 13.01 -4.06
C THR A 29 -21.85 14.26 -3.23
N MET A 30 -21.31 14.11 -2.02
CA MET A 30 -20.88 15.24 -1.18
C MET A 30 -19.79 16.05 -1.86
N PHE A 31 -18.82 15.38 -2.51
CA PHE A 31 -17.78 16.05 -3.27
C PHE A 31 -18.34 16.86 -4.45
N LEU A 32 -19.24 16.29 -5.25
CA LEU A 32 -19.89 16.99 -6.37
C LEU A 32 -20.71 18.20 -5.89
N PHE A 33 -21.43 18.05 -4.78
CA PHE A 33 -22.19 19.15 -4.18
C PHE A 33 -21.28 20.27 -3.68
N SER A 34 -20.14 19.91 -3.07
CA SER A 34 -19.11 20.86 -2.65
C SER A 34 -18.49 21.60 -3.83
N LEU A 35 -18.21 20.90 -4.94
CA LEU A 35 -17.69 21.49 -6.17
C LEU A 35 -18.68 22.50 -6.77
N LEU A 36 -19.96 22.14 -6.84
CA LEU A 36 -21.02 23.04 -7.33
C LEU A 36 -21.15 24.28 -6.45
N ASN A 37 -21.16 24.09 -5.12
CA ASN A 37 -21.22 25.21 -4.19
C ASN A 37 -20.01 26.14 -4.33
N PHE A 38 -18.82 25.56 -4.50
CA PHE A 38 -17.60 26.31 -4.75
C PHE A 38 -17.67 27.15 -6.04
N LEU A 39 -18.18 26.58 -7.13
CA LEU A 39 -18.41 27.31 -8.39
C LEU A 39 -19.44 28.44 -8.23
N MET A 40 -20.48 28.22 -7.43
CA MET A 40 -21.50 29.23 -7.15
C MET A 40 -20.92 30.41 -6.35
N ILE A 41 -20.17 30.13 -5.28
CA ILE A 41 -19.53 31.16 -4.44
C ILE A 41 -18.50 31.94 -5.25
N THR A 42 -17.64 31.26 -6.02
CA THR A 42 -16.64 31.93 -6.87
C THR A 42 -17.27 32.81 -7.93
N ARG A 43 -18.41 32.39 -8.52
CA ARG A 43 -19.20 33.25 -9.42
C ARG A 43 -19.76 34.48 -8.71
N LEU A 44 -20.37 34.32 -7.54
CA LEU A 44 -20.91 35.43 -6.76
C LEU A 44 -19.81 36.42 -6.36
N GLN A 45 -18.66 35.91 -5.89
CA GLN A 45 -17.52 36.75 -5.53
C GLN A 45 -16.97 37.51 -6.75
N TYR A 46 -16.86 36.86 -7.91
CA TYR A 46 -16.35 37.50 -9.13
C TYR A 46 -17.24 38.64 -9.63
N TYR A 47 -18.57 38.51 -9.51
CA TYR A 47 -19.52 39.56 -9.90
C TYR A 47 -19.93 40.49 -8.74
N SER A 48 -19.32 40.34 -7.56
CA SER A 48 -19.62 41.16 -6.40
C SER A 48 -19.30 42.64 -6.69
N SER A 49 -20.27 43.52 -6.48
CA SER A 49 -20.14 44.96 -6.73
C SER A 49 -19.15 45.65 -5.78
N GLY A 50 -18.85 45.02 -4.63
CA GLY A 50 -17.98 45.57 -3.59
C GLY A 50 -16.48 45.30 -3.79
N ASP A 51 -16.12 44.38 -4.69
CA ASP A 51 -14.73 43.99 -4.93
C ASP A 51 -14.47 43.79 -6.43
N SER A 52 -13.96 44.84 -7.08
CA SER A 52 -13.64 44.82 -8.51
C SER A 52 -12.24 44.28 -8.81
N PHE A 53 -11.47 43.89 -7.80
CA PHE A 53 -10.08 43.49 -7.96
C PHE A 53 -9.93 42.29 -8.91
N MET A 54 -10.73 41.24 -8.71
CA MET A 54 -10.67 40.03 -9.52
C MET A 54 -11.08 40.26 -10.98
N ARG A 55 -12.04 41.16 -11.23
CA ARG A 55 -12.45 41.55 -12.59
C ARG A 55 -11.42 42.44 -13.30
N THR A 56 -10.61 43.16 -12.53
CA THR A 56 -9.54 44.00 -13.07
C THR A 56 -8.36 43.14 -13.50
N LEU A 57 -8.00 42.13 -12.70
CA LEU A 57 -6.93 41.18 -13.04
C LEU A 57 -7.32 40.19 -14.14
N PHE A 58 -8.57 39.71 -14.11
CA PHE A 58 -9.10 38.79 -15.10
C PHE A 58 -10.39 39.38 -15.67
N PRO A 59 -10.36 39.95 -16.89
CA PRO A 59 -11.55 40.56 -17.49
C PRO A 59 -12.66 39.54 -17.79
N HIS A 60 -12.27 38.28 -18.05
CA HIS A 60 -13.20 37.21 -18.39
C HIS A 60 -13.27 36.16 -17.27
N TYR A 61 -14.49 35.80 -16.87
CA TYR A 61 -14.73 34.78 -15.83
C TYR A 61 -14.07 33.43 -16.12
N LEU A 62 -13.97 33.03 -17.41
CA LEU A 62 -13.32 31.79 -17.80
C LEU A 62 -11.81 31.79 -17.51
N PHE A 63 -11.14 32.94 -17.68
CA PHE A 63 -9.71 33.06 -17.33
C PHE A 63 -9.50 33.03 -15.82
N PHE A 64 -10.39 33.67 -15.06
CA PHE A 64 -10.38 33.57 -13.60
C PHE A 64 -10.55 32.11 -13.15
N LEU A 65 -11.51 31.39 -13.73
CA LEU A 65 -11.75 29.98 -13.42
C LEU A 65 -10.55 29.08 -13.80
N ALA A 66 -9.93 29.33 -14.96
CA ALA A 66 -8.74 28.61 -15.41
C ALA A 66 -7.54 28.87 -14.49
N ALA A 67 -7.30 30.11 -14.08
CA ALA A 67 -6.24 30.47 -13.15
C ALA A 67 -6.44 29.79 -11.79
N LEU A 68 -7.68 29.75 -11.30
CA LEU A 68 -8.03 29.06 -10.07
C LEU A 68 -7.83 27.54 -10.17
N PHE A 69 -8.16 26.94 -11.33
CA PHE A 69 -7.89 25.53 -11.60
C PHE A 69 -6.39 25.22 -11.61
N ILE A 70 -5.57 26.08 -12.24
CA ILE A 70 -4.11 25.95 -12.24
C ILE A 70 -3.55 26.02 -10.82
N ALA A 71 -4.02 26.98 -10.01
CA ALA A 71 -3.60 27.09 -8.61
C ALA A 71 -3.97 25.85 -7.79
N ALA A 72 -5.20 25.34 -7.96
CA ALA A 72 -5.65 24.10 -7.32
C ALA A 72 -4.83 22.89 -7.79
N PHE A 73 -4.50 22.81 -9.08
CA PHE A 73 -3.68 21.76 -9.65
C PHE A 73 -2.26 21.77 -9.09
N ILE A 74 -1.64 22.95 -8.96
CA ILE A 74 -0.32 23.10 -8.32
C ILE A 74 -0.40 22.65 -6.85
N GLY A 75 -1.44 23.05 -6.11
CA GLY A 75 -1.65 22.61 -4.74
C GLY A 75 -1.80 21.08 -4.62
N MET A 76 -2.57 20.48 -5.52
CA MET A 76 -2.71 19.03 -5.60
C MET A 76 -1.38 18.35 -5.94
N TRP A 77 -0.64 18.87 -6.92
CA TRP A 77 0.66 18.36 -7.33
C TRP A 77 1.68 18.39 -6.18
N LEU A 78 1.79 19.53 -5.48
CA LEU A 78 2.68 19.66 -4.32
C LEU A 78 2.28 18.70 -3.21
N THR A 79 0.98 18.56 -2.94
CA THR A 79 0.49 17.58 -1.95
C THR A 79 0.83 16.16 -2.39
N TYR A 80 0.68 15.83 -3.67
CA TYR A 80 1.00 14.52 -4.21
C TYR A 80 2.51 14.21 -4.10
N VAL A 81 3.37 15.15 -4.51
CA VAL A 81 4.82 14.94 -4.53
C VAL A 81 5.42 14.91 -3.13
N TYR A 82 4.95 15.74 -2.20
CA TYR A 82 5.59 15.88 -0.88
C TYR A 82 4.85 15.16 0.26
N VAL A 83 3.51 15.22 0.27
CA VAL A 83 2.71 14.68 1.38
C VAL A 83 2.37 13.21 1.15
N PHE A 84 2.11 12.82 -0.09
CA PHE A 84 1.72 11.45 -0.42
C PHE A 84 2.80 10.40 -0.15
N PRO A 85 4.09 10.58 -0.52
CA PRO A 85 5.11 9.58 -0.19
C PRO A 85 5.30 9.41 1.32
N SER A 86 5.10 10.48 2.11
CA SER A 86 5.12 10.42 3.57
C SER A 86 3.97 9.59 4.13
N LYS A 87 2.73 9.82 3.67
CA LYS A 87 1.56 9.03 4.11
C LYS A 87 1.64 7.56 3.67
N GLN A 88 2.17 7.30 2.47
CA GLN A 88 2.36 5.93 1.97
C GLN A 88 3.43 5.18 2.76
N ARG A 89 4.58 5.81 3.06
CA ARG A 89 5.60 5.19 3.92
C ARG A 89 5.10 4.94 5.33
N PHE A 90 4.41 5.92 5.94
CA PHE A 90 3.87 5.75 7.29
C PHE A 90 2.79 4.66 7.38
N SER A 91 1.97 4.50 6.34
CA SER A 91 0.99 3.41 6.27
C SER A 91 1.66 2.05 6.05
N GLN A 92 2.76 1.98 5.30
CA GLN A 92 3.53 0.75 5.11
C GLN A 92 4.31 0.38 6.36
N GLU A 93 4.91 1.34 7.05
CA GLU A 93 5.61 1.14 8.32
C GLU A 93 4.64 0.69 9.42
N GLN A 94 3.43 1.24 9.48
CA GLN A 94 2.38 0.73 10.37
C GLN A 94 1.91 -0.67 9.97
N ALA A 95 1.80 -0.97 8.66
CA ALA A 95 1.45 -2.31 8.21
C ALA A 95 2.55 -3.36 8.54
N ILE A 96 3.81 -2.97 8.53
CA ILE A 96 4.93 -3.83 8.93
C ILE A 96 4.96 -3.98 10.46
N LYS A 97 4.81 -2.88 11.21
CA LYS A 97 4.85 -2.87 12.69
C LYS A 97 3.67 -3.61 13.33
N ASP A 98 2.54 -3.69 12.64
CA ASP A 98 1.36 -4.45 13.07
C ASP A 98 1.31 -5.90 12.51
N ASN A 99 2.41 -6.45 11.96
CA ASN A 99 2.44 -7.79 11.35
C ASN A 99 1.41 -8.00 10.21
N ARG A 100 1.04 -6.92 9.50
CA ARG A 100 0.04 -6.92 8.41
C ARG A 100 0.64 -6.97 7.01
N SER A 101 1.97 -7.14 6.87
CA SER A 101 2.64 -7.29 5.58
C SER A 101 2.67 -8.77 5.16
N PRO A 102 1.80 -9.22 4.23
CA PRO A 102 1.85 -10.59 3.72
C PRO A 102 3.16 -10.88 2.98
N LEU A 103 3.91 -9.85 2.59
CA LEU A 103 5.18 -10.00 1.87
C LEU A 103 6.33 -10.25 2.84
N PHE A 104 6.37 -9.57 3.99
CA PHE A 104 7.40 -9.80 5.00
C PHE A 104 7.29 -11.19 5.62
N ASN A 105 6.07 -11.63 5.96
CA ASN A 105 5.85 -13.00 6.46
C ASN A 105 6.20 -14.05 5.40
N LYS A 106 5.87 -13.82 4.12
CA LYS A 106 6.30 -14.71 3.04
C LYS A 106 7.81 -14.78 2.85
N VAL A 107 8.54 -13.69 3.11
CA VAL A 107 10.00 -13.68 3.02
C VAL A 107 10.62 -14.47 4.18
N LEU A 108 10.07 -14.34 5.39
CA LEU A 108 10.47 -15.15 6.54
C LEU A 108 10.17 -16.65 6.35
N ASP A 109 8.99 -16.97 5.81
CA ASP A 109 8.62 -18.36 5.49
C ASP A 109 9.56 -18.93 4.42
N LEU A 110 9.89 -18.16 3.38
CA LEU A 110 10.87 -18.56 2.36
C LEU A 110 12.28 -18.77 2.94
N GLU A 111 12.69 -17.94 3.89
CA GLU A 111 13.99 -18.09 4.56
C GLU A 111 14.05 -19.38 5.40
N SER A 112 12.94 -19.72 6.07
CA SER A 112 12.77 -20.99 6.77
C SER A 112 12.83 -22.18 5.80
N ASP A 113 12.06 -22.13 4.72
CA ASP A 113 12.01 -23.20 3.71
C ASP A 113 13.38 -23.45 3.07
N ILE A 114 14.15 -22.38 2.76
CA ILE A 114 15.51 -22.49 2.20
C ILE A 114 16.47 -23.14 3.20
N THR A 115 16.33 -22.81 4.49
CA THR A 115 17.19 -23.37 5.54
C THR A 115 16.93 -24.86 5.72
N GLU A 116 15.66 -25.26 5.70
CA GLU A 116 15.25 -26.67 5.81
C GLU A 116 15.72 -27.47 4.58
N LEU A 117 15.58 -26.90 3.37
CA LEU A 117 16.05 -27.52 2.13
C LEU A 117 17.57 -27.75 2.15
N LYS A 118 18.34 -26.78 2.66
CA LYS A 118 19.80 -26.91 2.83
C LYS A 118 20.16 -28.06 3.77
N HIS A 119 19.38 -28.25 4.83
CA HIS A 119 19.60 -29.32 5.80
C HIS A 119 19.33 -30.70 5.17
N VAL A 120 18.26 -30.83 4.39
CA VAL A 120 17.93 -32.06 3.66
C VAL A 120 19.01 -32.40 2.62
N VAL A 121 19.53 -31.40 1.89
CA VAL A 121 20.63 -31.62 0.93
C VAL A 121 21.90 -32.11 1.62
N LEU A 122 22.25 -31.55 2.77
CA LEU A 122 23.40 -32.00 3.56
C LEU A 122 23.22 -33.44 4.04
N GLU A 123 22.03 -33.79 4.51
CA GLU A 123 21.71 -35.16 4.97
C GLU A 123 21.75 -36.17 3.82
N LEU A 124 21.23 -35.81 2.64
CA LEU A 124 21.37 -36.64 1.43
C LEU A 124 22.83 -36.80 1.01
N SER A 125 23.62 -35.73 1.03
CA SER A 125 25.05 -35.79 0.69
C SER A 125 25.79 -36.73 1.64
N GLU A 126 25.53 -36.63 2.95
CA GLU A 126 26.16 -37.49 3.93
C GLU A 126 25.72 -38.96 3.78
N LYS A 127 24.46 -39.20 3.42
CA LYS A 127 23.95 -40.55 3.15
C LYS A 127 24.58 -41.16 1.90
N ILE A 128 24.78 -40.38 0.83
CA ILE A 128 25.49 -40.81 -0.39
C ILE A 128 26.94 -41.16 -0.07
N ASP A 129 27.66 -40.30 0.66
CA ASP A 129 29.05 -40.57 1.07
C ASP A 129 29.18 -41.79 1.98
N ARG A 130 28.14 -42.11 2.78
CA ARG A 130 28.12 -43.33 3.60
C ARG A 130 27.84 -44.58 2.76
N MET A 131 26.99 -44.51 1.74
CA MET A 131 26.74 -45.62 0.82
C MET A 131 27.99 -45.93 -0.02
N ASP A 132 28.64 -44.91 -0.58
CA ASP A 132 29.85 -45.07 -1.39
C ASP A 132 31.00 -45.72 -0.58
N ARG A 133 31.16 -45.31 0.69
CA ARG A 133 32.13 -45.93 1.61
C ARG A 133 31.80 -47.37 2.00
N ASN A 134 30.52 -47.73 2.08
CA ASN A 134 30.11 -49.10 2.39
C ASN A 134 30.27 -50.02 1.17
N GLU A 135 29.96 -49.56 -0.04
CA GLU A 135 30.23 -50.30 -1.27
C GLU A 135 31.73 -50.51 -1.51
N ALA A 136 32.57 -49.53 -1.16
CA ALA A 136 34.02 -49.68 -1.22
C ALA A 136 34.57 -50.71 -0.20
N LYS A 137 33.90 -50.86 0.96
CA LYS A 137 34.26 -51.87 1.97
C LYS A 137 33.83 -53.28 1.56
N ASP A 138 32.63 -53.44 0.99
CA ASP A 138 32.14 -54.76 0.54
C ASP A 138 33.00 -55.32 -0.61
N LYS A 139 33.45 -54.47 -1.54
CA LYS A 139 34.35 -54.89 -2.64
C LYS A 139 35.75 -55.34 -2.16
N HIS A 140 36.18 -54.92 -0.97
CA HIS A 140 37.45 -55.35 -0.39
C HIS A 140 37.33 -56.66 0.40
N HIS A 141 36.12 -57.07 0.78
CA HIS A 141 35.88 -58.29 1.56
C HIS A 141 35.65 -59.54 0.70
N ASP A 142 35.31 -59.35 -0.59
CA ASP A 142 35.04 -60.44 -1.56
C ASP A 142 36.28 -60.90 -2.35
N ASN A 143 37.44 -60.24 -2.13
CA ASN A 143 38.71 -60.50 -2.82
C ASN A 143 39.79 -61.11 -1.90
N SER A 144 39.44 -61.62 -0.72
CA SER A 144 40.37 -62.26 0.22
C SER A 144 40.00 -63.69 0.57
#